data_AF-A0A434U420-F1
#
_entry.id   AF-A0A434U420-F1
#
_cell.length_a   1.000
_cell.length_b   1.000
_cell.length_c   1.000
_cell.angle_alpha   90.00
_cell.angle_beta   90.00
_cell.angle_gamma   90.00
#
_symmetry.space_group_name_H-M   'P 1'
#
loop_
_entity.id
_entity.type
_entity.pdbx_description
1 polymer ?
#
loop_
_entity_poly.entity_id
_entity_poly.type
_entity_poly.pdbx_seq_one_letter_code
_entity_poly.pdbx_strand_id
1 'polypeptide(L)'
;MALFELTLILLLIAVGLTALSRWLGIPYPSLLALAGVGIAFLPGAPTIEIDPELALALFIAPVLLDAAYDTSLRDLKRYRLSLVLLALGAVVFTTVVVAFVGWKMAGLPIAAAIALGAIVAPPDAVAASAVLG
;
A
#
# COMPACT_ATOMS: atom_id res chain seq x y z
N MET A 1 -23.41 16.17 -3.52
CA MET A 1 -23.11 16.35 -4.96
C MET A 1 -21.61 16.46 -5.20
N ALA A 2 -20.91 17.40 -4.55
CA ALA A 2 -19.45 17.59 -4.68
C ALA A 2 -18.58 16.35 -4.41
N LEU A 3 -18.87 15.55 -3.38
CA LEU A 3 -18.09 14.32 -3.10
C LEU A 3 -18.20 13.27 -4.21
N PHE A 4 -19.39 13.14 -4.81
CA PHE A 4 -19.63 12.19 -5.90
C PHE A 4 -18.94 12.64 -7.19
N GLU A 5 -19.00 13.93 -7.51
CA GLU A 5 -18.27 14.51 -8.64
C GLU A 5 -16.76 14.37 -8.45
N LEU A 6 -16.26 14.62 -7.24
CA LEU A 6 -14.85 14.48 -6.91
C LEU A 6 -14.37 13.03 -7.03
N THR A 7 -15.13 12.05 -6.50
CA THR A 7 -14.75 10.64 -6.65
C THR A 7 -14.75 10.21 -8.11
N LEU A 8 -15.70 10.67 -8.92
CA LEU A 8 -15.71 10.42 -10.36
C LEU A 8 -14.49 11.04 -11.08
N ILE A 9 -14.12 12.28 -10.73
CA ILE A 9 -12.93 12.93 -11.29
C ILE A 9 -11.66 12.17 -10.89
N LEU A 10 -11.53 11.78 -9.61
CA LEU A 10 -10.39 11.01 -9.13
C LEU A 10 -10.32 9.63 -9.80
N LEU A 11 -11.46 8.98 -10.02
CA LEU A 11 -11.52 7.71 -10.72
C LEU A 11 -11.11 7.86 -12.19
N LEU A 12 -11.55 8.94 -12.85
CA LEU A 12 -11.16 9.26 -14.23
C LEU A 12 -9.65 9.52 -14.33
N ILE A 13 -9.08 10.29 -13.39
CA ILE A 13 -7.64 10.51 -13.29
C ILE A 13 -6.91 9.19 -13.08
N ALA A 14 -7.38 8.33 -12.18
CA ALA A 14 -6.77 7.02 -11.92
C ALA A 14 -6.80 6.12 -13.16
N VAL A 15 -7.90 6.09 -13.91
CA VAL A 15 -8.01 5.34 -15.18
C VAL A 15 -7.05 5.90 -16.23
N GLY A 16 -6.99 7.23 -16.37
CA GLY A 16 -6.08 7.90 -17.29
C GLY A 16 -4.61 7.61 -16.97
N LEU A 17 -4.23 7.69 -15.69
CA LEU A 17 -2.88 7.34 -15.22
C LEU A 17 -2.57 5.86 -15.44
N THR A 18 -3.54 4.97 -15.24
CA THR A 18 -3.35 3.53 -15.52
C THR A 18 -3.12 3.26 -17.01
N ALA A 19 -3.83 3.96 -17.90
CA ALA A 19 -3.57 3.88 -19.34
C ALA A 19 -2.18 4.44 -19.69
N LEU A 20 -1.81 5.56 -19.07
CA LEU A 20 -0.50 6.18 -19.26
C LEU A 20 0.64 5.31 -18.74
N SER A 21 0.46 4.64 -17.59
CA SER A 21 1.46 3.77 -17.00
C SER A 21 1.77 2.59 -17.92
N ARG A 22 0.74 2.01 -18.55
CA ARG A 22 0.89 0.98 -19.59
C ARG A 22 1.64 1.48 -20.82
N TRP A 23 1.38 2.72 -21.24
CA TRP A 23 2.06 3.33 -22.38
C TRP A 23 3.54 3.63 -22.11
N LEU A 24 3.86 4.12 -20.91
CA LEU A 24 5.22 4.44 -20.49
C LEU A 24 6.02 3.22 -19.99
N GLY A 25 5.37 2.07 -19.76
CA GLY A 25 6.00 0.88 -19.17
C GLY A 25 6.40 1.07 -17.71
N ILE A 26 5.70 1.94 -16.97
CA ILE A 26 5.98 2.24 -15.56
C ILE A 26 4.92 1.56 -14.68
N PRO A 27 5.30 0.99 -13.52
CA PRO A 27 4.34 0.43 -12.57
C PRO A 27 3.28 1.45 -12.16
N TYR A 28 2.01 1.10 -12.36
CA TYR A 28 0.89 1.99 -12.05
C TYR A 28 0.84 2.47 -10.58
N PRO A 29 1.24 1.69 -9.55
CA PRO A 29 1.17 2.14 -8.16
C PRO A 29 2.07 3.36 -7.90
N SER A 30 3.27 3.37 -8.49
CA SER A 30 4.21 4.49 -8.37
C SER A 30 3.65 5.76 -9.00
N LEU A 31 3.01 5.64 -10.17
CA LEU A 31 2.44 6.79 -10.87
C LEU A 31 1.22 7.36 -10.12
N LEU A 32 0.36 6.49 -9.57
CA LEU A 32 -0.77 6.91 -8.73
C LEU A 32 -0.29 7.60 -7.44
N ALA A 33 0.75 7.07 -6.79
CA ALA A 33 1.33 7.69 -5.60
C ALA A 33 1.89 9.09 -5.90
N LEU A 34 2.62 9.25 -7.00
CA LEU A 34 3.15 10.54 -7.44
C LEU A 34 2.03 11.53 -7.77
N ALA A 35 0.98 11.08 -8.45
CA ALA A 35 -0.17 11.92 -8.75
C ALA A 35 -0.90 12.36 -7.47
N GLY A 36 -1.10 11.45 -6.51
CA GLY A 36 -1.68 11.78 -5.21
C GLY A 36 -0.86 12.82 -4.44
N VAL A 37 0.47 12.68 -4.42
CA VAL A 37 1.38 13.69 -3.86
C VAL A 37 1.23 15.02 -4.58
N GLY A 38 1.19 15.02 -5.92
CA GLY A 38 0.98 16.23 -6.72
C GLY A 38 -0.34 16.94 -6.42
N ILE A 39 -1.43 16.18 -6.24
CA ILE A 39 -2.74 16.72 -5.86
C ILE A 39 -2.70 17.29 -4.43
N ALA A 40 -2.01 16.62 -3.49
CA ALA A 40 -1.90 17.08 -2.11
C ALA A 40 -1.16 18.43 -1.98
N PHE A 41 -0.28 18.77 -2.92
CA PHE A 41 0.39 20.08 -2.96
C PHE A 41 -0.43 21.19 -3.62
N LEU A 42 -1.58 20.89 -4.21
CA LEU A 42 -2.39 21.87 -4.91
C LEU A 42 -3.18 22.75 -3.91
N PRO A 43 -3.07 24.09 -3.98
CA PRO A 43 -3.82 24.97 -3.08
C PRO A 43 -5.32 24.85 -3.36
N GLY A 44 -6.12 24.55 -2.33
CA GLY A 44 -7.55 24.30 -2.46
C GLY A 44 -7.93 22.85 -2.77
N ALA A 45 -6.97 21.91 -2.70
CA ALA A 45 -7.28 20.49 -2.77
C ALA A 45 -8.28 20.11 -1.64
N PRO A 46 -9.35 19.37 -1.97
CA PRO A 46 -10.33 18.96 -0.98
C PRO A 46 -9.70 18.00 0.03
N THR A 47 -9.93 18.25 1.31
CA THR A 47 -9.53 17.35 2.39
C THR A 47 -10.49 16.17 2.40
N ILE A 48 -10.08 15.05 1.80
CA ILE A 48 -10.87 13.82 1.80
C ILE A 48 -10.47 13.02 3.03
N GLU A 49 -11.27 13.15 4.09
CA GLU A 49 -11.17 12.27 5.25
C GLU A 49 -12.00 11.02 4.98
N ILE A 50 -11.32 9.89 4.76
CA ILE A 50 -11.95 8.57 4.68
C ILE A 50 -11.87 7.97 6.08
N ASP A 51 -13.01 7.53 6.60
CA ASP A 51 -13.05 6.75 7.84
C ASP A 51 -12.16 5.51 7.69
N PRO A 52 -11.15 5.32 8.56
CA PRO A 52 -10.25 4.16 8.49
C PRO A 52 -11.01 2.83 8.49
N GLU A 53 -12.09 2.71 9.24
CA GLU A 53 -12.88 1.46 9.32
C GLU A 53 -13.54 1.16 7.97
N LEU A 54 -14.07 2.19 7.32
CA LEU A 54 -14.61 2.07 5.96
C LEU A 54 -13.51 1.79 4.94
N ALA A 55 -12.33 2.42 5.06
CA ALA A 55 -11.21 2.18 4.15
C ALA A 55 -10.72 0.71 4.23
N LEU A 56 -10.57 0.18 5.44
CA LEU A 56 -10.19 -1.21 5.67
C LEU A 56 -11.25 -2.17 5.11
N ALA A 57 -12.53 -1.91 5.37
CA ALA A 57 -13.62 -2.77 4.93
C ALA A 57 -13.86 -2.73 3.41
N LEU A 58 -13.73 -1.57 2.77
CA LEU A 58 -14.06 -1.38 1.36
C LEU A 58 -12.89 -1.68 0.42
N PHE A 59 -11.65 -1.43 0.85
CA PHE A 59 -10.46 -1.64 0.01
C PHE A 59 -9.64 -2.85 0.46
N ILE A 60 -9.24 -2.90 1.74
CA ILE A 60 -8.31 -3.95 2.19
C ILE A 60 -8.99 -5.31 2.21
N ALA A 61 -10.17 -5.43 2.80
CA ALA A 61 -10.83 -6.74 2.94
C ALA A 61 -11.12 -7.43 1.58
N PRO A 62 -11.67 -6.74 0.55
CA PRO A 62 -11.89 -7.36 -0.76
C PRO A 62 -10.59 -7.75 -1.47
N VAL A 63 -9.55 -6.91 -1.41
CA VAL A 63 -8.25 -7.20 -2.04
C VAL A 63 -7.57 -8.40 -1.38
N LEU A 64 -7.62 -8.50 -0.05
CA LEU A 64 -7.09 -9.68 0.66
C LEU A 64 -7.88 -10.95 0.35
N LEU A 65 -9.20 -10.84 0.19
CA LEU A 65 -10.04 -11.98 -0.18
C LEU A 65 -9.71 -12.47 -1.60
N ASP A 66 -9.61 -11.56 -2.56
CA ASP A 66 -9.23 -11.84 -3.94
C ASP A 66 -7.85 -12.52 -4.02
N ALA A 67 -6.84 -11.93 -3.35
CA ALA A 67 -5.50 -12.52 -3.25
C ALA A 67 -5.51 -13.92 -2.61
N ALA A 68 -6.38 -14.16 -1.62
CA ALA A 68 -6.51 -15.47 -0.99
C ALA A 68 -7.12 -16.51 -1.94
N TYR A 69 -8.07 -16.12 -2.80
CA TYR A 69 -8.66 -17.00 -3.82
C TYR A 69 -7.66 -17.39 -4.91
N ASP A 70 -6.78 -16.47 -5.31
CA ASP A 70 -5.73 -16.74 -6.30
C ASP A 70 -4.57 -17.58 -5.74
N THR A 71 -4.50 -17.76 -4.42
CA THR A 71 -3.38 -18.45 -3.78
C THR A 71 -3.55 -19.98 -3.82
N SER A 72 -2.58 -20.68 -4.41
CA SER A 72 -2.52 -22.14 -4.43
C SER A 72 -2.11 -22.75 -3.09
N LEU A 73 -3.00 -23.54 -2.48
CA LEU A 73 -2.74 -24.30 -1.25
C LEU A 73 -1.58 -25.31 -1.40
N ARG A 74 -1.35 -25.81 -2.62
CA ARG A 74 -0.24 -26.75 -2.90
C ARG A 74 1.10 -26.03 -2.83
N ASP A 75 1.18 -24.82 -3.38
CA ASP A 75 2.40 -24.01 -3.39
C ASP A 75 2.70 -23.45 -2.00
N LEU A 76 1.68 -23.04 -1.25
CA LEU A 76 1.79 -22.69 0.17
C LEU A 76 2.47 -23.81 0.97
N LYS A 77 2.05 -25.07 0.76
CA LYS A 77 2.63 -26.22 1.47
C LYS A 77 4.06 -26.51 1.02
N ARG A 78 4.34 -26.36 -0.28
CA ARG A 78 5.68 -26.57 -0.87
C ARG A 78 6.69 -25.54 -0.36
N TYR A 79 6.31 -24.27 -0.27
CA TYR A 79 7.20 -23.16 0.09
C TYR A 79 6.97 -22.62 1.52
N ARG A 80 6.36 -23.41 2.39
CA ARG A 80 5.95 -23.01 3.75
C ARG A 80 7.04 -22.30 4.57
N LEU A 81 8.28 -22.76 4.47
CA LEU A 81 9.40 -22.21 5.24
C LEU A 81 9.76 -20.81 4.74
N SER A 82 9.96 -20.66 3.43
CA SER A 82 10.25 -19.38 2.80
C SER A 82 9.12 -18.38 3.05
N LEU A 83 7.87 -18.83 2.94
CA LEU A 83 6.70 -17.98 3.15
C LEU A 83 6.60 -17.49 4.60
N VAL A 84 6.80 -18.36 5.58
CA VAL A 84 6.83 -17.97 7.00
C VAL A 84 8.00 -17.02 7.29
N LEU A 85 9.18 -17.28 6.74
CA LEU A 85 10.34 -16.39 6.91
C LEU A 85 10.10 -15.01 6.30
N LEU A 86 9.45 -14.91 5.14
CA LEU A 86 9.09 -13.64 4.52
C LEU A 86 7.96 -12.93 5.28
N ALA A 87 6.89 -13.65 5.63
CA ALA A 87 5.71 -13.06 6.26
C ALA A 87 5.92 -12.67 7.73
N LEU A 88 6.71 -13.42 8.49
CA LEU A 88 6.98 -13.16 9.90
C LEU A 88 8.40 -12.67 10.12
N GLY A 89 9.40 -13.38 9.61
CA GLY A 89 10.80 -13.07 9.83
C GLY A 89 11.19 -11.71 9.28
N ALA A 90 10.91 -11.46 8.00
CA ALA A 90 11.23 -10.19 7.36
C ALA A 90 10.43 -9.04 7.97
N VAL A 91 9.14 -9.24 8.29
CA VAL A 91 8.28 -8.22 8.90
C VAL A 91 8.77 -7.81 10.29
N VAL A 92 9.11 -8.78 11.15
CA VAL A 92 9.66 -8.50 12.49
C VAL A 92 11.01 -7.79 12.35
N PHE A 93 11.86 -8.27 11.46
CA PHE A 93 13.18 -7.68 11.23
C PHE A 93 13.08 -6.23 10.76
N THR A 94 12.29 -5.94 9.73
CA THR A 94 12.09 -4.57 9.21
C THR A 94 11.44 -3.68 10.25
N THR A 95 10.45 -4.18 11.00
CA THR A 95 9.83 -3.44 12.10
C THR A 95 10.86 -3.03 13.15
N VAL A 96 11.71 -3.96 13.59
CA VAL A 96 12.75 -3.68 14.61
C VAL A 96 13.78 -2.68 14.09
N VAL A 97 14.25 -2.85 12.84
CA VAL A 97 15.23 -1.94 12.24
C VAL A 97 14.67 -0.53 12.10
N VAL A 98 13.46 -0.38 11.55
CA VAL A 98 12.80 0.92 11.37
C VAL A 98 12.49 1.55 12.73
N ALA A 99 11.99 0.78 13.69
CA ALA A 99 11.71 1.27 15.03
C ALA A 99 12.98 1.75 15.74
N PHE A 100 14.08 1.02 15.62
CA PHE A 100 15.37 1.41 16.20
C PHE A 100 15.91 2.70 15.59
N VAL A 101 15.86 2.82 14.26
CA VAL A 101 16.28 4.03 13.54
C VAL A 101 15.38 5.22 13.91
N GLY A 102 14.06 5.04 13.90
CA GLY A 102 13.09 6.08 14.23
C GLY A 102 13.22 6.56 15.68
N TRP A 103 13.42 5.64 16.62
CA TRP A 103 13.64 5.99 18.03
C TRP A 103 14.98 6.71 18.23
N LYS A 104 16.08 6.18 17.68
CA LYS A 104 17.43 6.68 17.97
C LYS A 104 17.83 7.90 17.14
N MET A 105 17.45 7.96 15.87
CA MET A 105 17.87 9.02 14.95
C MET A 105 16.80 10.10 14.76
N ALA A 106 15.52 9.73 14.75
CA ALA A 106 14.42 10.68 14.56
C ALA A 106 13.76 11.16 15.88
N GLY A 107 14.15 10.60 17.02
CA GLY A 107 13.62 10.99 18.34
C GLY A 107 12.16 10.63 18.56
N LEU A 108 11.61 9.69 17.78
CA LEU A 108 10.22 9.25 17.93
C LEU A 108 10.02 8.51 19.25
N PRO A 109 8.87 8.66 19.92
CA PRO A 109 8.48 7.75 21.01
C PRO A 109 8.54 6.30 20.51
N ILE A 110 9.01 5.38 21.36
CA ILE A 110 9.21 3.97 20.94
C ILE A 110 7.95 3.34 20.35
N ALA A 111 6.77 3.69 20.89
CA ALA A 111 5.48 3.22 20.37
C ALA A 111 5.21 3.71 18.94
N ALA A 112 5.50 4.98 18.64
CA ALA A 112 5.34 5.54 17.30
C ALA A 112 6.37 4.95 16.31
N ALA A 113 7.60 4.72 16.77
CA ALA A 113 8.65 4.11 15.95
C ALA A 113 8.32 2.65 15.59
N ILE A 114 7.78 1.88 16.55
CA ILE A 114 7.27 0.52 16.32
C ILE A 114 6.08 0.54 15.35
N ALA A 115 5.12 1.46 15.55
CA ALA A 115 3.98 1.59 14.66
C ALA A 115 4.40 1.91 13.21
N LEU A 116 5.36 2.83 13.03
CA LEU A 116 5.93 3.16 11.72
C LEU A 116 6.59 1.94 11.08
N GLY A 117 7.39 1.20 11.86
CA GLY A 117 8.00 -0.04 11.41
C GLY A 117 6.97 -1.06 10.95
N ALA A 118 5.92 -1.27 11.74
CA ALA A 118 4.86 -2.22 11.43
C ALA A 118 4.02 -1.83 10.20
N ILE A 119 3.88 -0.54 9.89
CA ILE A 119 3.17 -0.06 8.70
C ILE A 119 3.99 -0.28 7.43
N VAL A 120 5.33 -0.10 7.49
CA VAL A 120 6.23 -0.20 6.32
C VAL A 120 6.72 -1.63 6.08
N ALA A 121 6.71 -2.47 7.12
CA ALA A 121 7.28 -3.82 7.10
C ALA A 121 6.60 -4.83 6.15
N PRO A 122 5.26 -4.91 6.03
CA PRO A 122 4.59 -5.92 5.22
C PRO A 122 4.86 -5.69 3.74
N PRO A 123 5.32 -6.71 2.99
CA PRO A 123 5.48 -6.60 1.55
C PRO A 123 4.10 -6.57 0.86
N ASP A 124 3.88 -5.61 -0.03
CA ASP A 124 2.65 -5.52 -0.83
C ASP A 124 2.74 -6.40 -2.08
N ALA A 125 1.94 -7.47 -2.10
CA ALA A 125 1.87 -8.41 -3.21
C ALA A 125 1.32 -7.78 -4.50
N VAL A 126 0.42 -6.80 -4.39
CA VAL A 126 -0.21 -6.13 -5.53
C VAL A 126 0.77 -5.17 -6.20
N ALA A 127 1.52 -4.41 -5.40
CA ALA A 127 2.58 -3.56 -5.93
C ALA A 127 3.71 -4.39 -6.56
N ALA A 128 4.11 -5.50 -5.91
CA ALA A 128 5.15 -6.39 -6.43
C ALA A 128 4.75 -7.05 -7.76
N SER A 129 3.51 -7.53 -7.89
CA SER A 129 3.02 -8.14 -9.14
C SER A 129 2.95 -7.12 -10.29
N ALA A 130 2.62 -5.85 -10.00
CA ALA A 130 2.59 -4.78 -11.00
C ALA A 130 3.97 -4.34 -11.51
N VAL A 131 5.05 -4.66 -10.78
CA VAL A 131 6.44 -4.37 -11.17
C VAL A 131 7.07 -5.56 -11.91
N LEU A 132 6.70 -6.78 -11.53
CA LEU A 132 7.29 -8.02 -12.04
C LEU A 132 6.54 -8.63 -13.23
N GLY A 133 5.30 -8.22 -13.48
CA GLY A 133 4.46 -8.64 -14.62
C GLY A 133 4.52 -7.67 -15.79
#